data_AF-E2BX09-F1
#
_entry.id   AF-E2BX09-F1
#
_cell.length_a   1.000
_cell.length_b   1.000
_cell.length_c   1.000
_cell.angle_alpha   90.00
_cell.angle_beta   90.00
_cell.angle_gamma   90.00
#
_symmetry.space_group_name_H-M   'P 1'
#
loop_
_entity.id
_entity.type
_entity.pdbx_description
1 polymer ?
#
loop_
_entity_poly.entity_id
_entity_poly.type
_entity_poly.pdbx_seq_one_letter_code
_entity_poly.pdbx_strand_id
1 'polypeptide(L)' 'KSHTSLMMCQKLLKLGWNVLPHPAYSSALAPSDYHLFQSLQNFLNGVNFDSNE' A
#
# COMPACT_ATOMS: atom_id res chain seq x y z
N LYS A 1 1.03 3.62 12.82
CA LYS A 1 -0.01 4.67 12.58
C LYS A 1 -0.93 4.14 11.49
N SER A 2 -2.22 4.00 11.76
CA SER A 2 -3.18 3.40 10.80
C SER A 2 -3.59 4.39 9.71
N HIS A 3 -3.84 3.90 8.50
CA HIS A 3 -4.31 4.70 7.35
C HIS A 3 -5.70 5.32 7.60
N THR A 4 -6.50 4.72 8.48
CA THR A 4 -7.84 5.20 8.87
C THR A 4 -7.85 6.08 10.12
N SER A 5 -6.68 6.45 10.65
CA SER A 5 -6.61 7.29 11.87
C SER A 5 -7.14 8.70 11.60
N LEU A 6 -7.87 9.26 12.57
CA LEU A 6 -8.37 10.62 12.54
C LEU A 6 -7.28 11.67 12.23
N MET A 7 -6.07 11.47 12.77
CA MET A 7 -4.92 12.34 12.50
C MET A 7 -4.48 12.29 11.03
N MET A 8 -4.58 11.14 10.37
CA MET A 8 -4.29 10.98 8.94
C MET A 8 -5.37 11.64 8.09
N CYS A 9 -6.65 11.39 8.39
CA CYS A 9 -7.78 11.98 7.66
C CYS A 9 -7.74 13.51 7.73
N GLN A 10 -7.46 14.09 8.90
CA GLN A 10 -7.32 15.55 9.05
C GLN A 10 -6.18 16.12 8.21
N LYS A 11 -5.06 15.41 8.09
CA LYS A 11 -3.95 15.84 7.25
C LYS A 11 -4.31 15.80 5.77
N LEU A 12 -4.97 14.75 5.31
CA LEU A 12 -5.42 14.62 3.91
C LEU A 12 -6.39 15.74 3.53
N LEU A 13 -7.32 16.08 4.44
CA LEU A 13 -8.23 17.22 4.26
C LEU A 13 -7.48 18.55 4.19
N LYS A 14 -6.49 18.78 5.07
CA LYS A 14 -5.65 20.00 5.03
C LYS A 14 -4.84 20.12 3.74
N LEU A 15 -4.44 19.00 3.16
CA LEU A 15 -3.72 18.94 1.89
C LEU A 15 -4.67 19.08 0.68
N GLY A 16 -5.99 18.99 0.87
CA GLY A 16 -6.98 19.05 -0.21
C GLY A 16 -7.08 17.76 -1.03
N TRP A 17 -6.65 16.62 -0.48
CA TRP A 17 -6.64 15.35 -1.20
C TRP A 17 -7.98 14.65 -1.09
N ASN A 18 -8.55 14.27 -2.23
CA ASN A 18 -9.76 13.45 -2.25
C ASN A 18 -9.41 11.98 -2.04
N VAL A 19 -9.94 11.37 -0.98
CA VAL A 19 -9.73 9.95 -0.68
C VAL A 19 -10.78 9.15 -1.43
N LEU A 20 -10.33 8.30 -2.36
CA LEU A 20 -11.20 7.40 -3.11
C LEU A 20 -11.72 6.29 -2.16
N PRO A 21 -13.01 5.93 -2.24
CA PRO A 21 -13.54 4.82 -1.46
C PRO A 21 -12.84 3.52 -1.88
N HIS A 22 -12.30 2.80 -0.90
CA HIS A 22 -11.69 1.48 -1.12
C HIS A 22 -12.41 0.45 -0.24
N PRO A 23 -12.89 -0.66 -0.82
CA PRO A 23 -13.53 -1.69 -0.03
C PRO A 23 -12.50 -2.40 0.88
N ALA A 24 -12.98 -2.96 1.99
CA ALA A 24 -12.11 -3.77 2.85
C ALA A 24 -11.59 -5.00 2.07
N TYR A 25 -10.38 -5.45 2.41
CA TYR A 25 -9.75 -6.67 1.85
C TYR A 25 -9.67 -6.73 0.32
N SER A 26 -9.51 -5.57 -0.33
CA SER A 26 -9.58 -5.43 -1.78
C SER A 26 -8.22 -5.35 -2.46
N SER A 27 -7.28 -6.22 -2.07
CA SER A 27 -5.93 -6.26 -2.64
C SER A 27 -5.93 -6.52 -4.17
N ALA A 28 -6.92 -7.23 -4.71
CA ALA A 28 -7.05 -7.38 -6.16
C ALA A 28 -7.48 -6.09 -6.89
N LEU A 29 -8.03 -5.10 -6.16
CA LEU A 29 -8.50 -3.84 -6.72
C LEU A 29 -7.47 -2.71 -6.59
N ALA A 30 -6.48 -2.86 -5.72
CA ALA A 30 -5.41 -1.88 -5.58
C ALA A 30 -4.33 -2.13 -6.65
N PRO A 31 -4.05 -1.16 -7.54
CA PRO A 31 -3.04 -1.35 -8.59
C PRO A 31 -1.63 -1.62 -8.04
N SER A 32 -1.32 -1.09 -6.85
CA SER A 32 -0.06 -1.39 -6.15
C SER A 32 0.06 -2.86 -5.79
N ASP A 33 -1.01 -3.45 -5.25
CA ASP A 33 -1.01 -4.81 -4.74
C ASP A 33 -1.04 -5.82 -5.88
N TYR A 34 -2.01 -5.68 -6.80
CA TYR A 34 -2.20 -6.64 -7.88
C TYR A 34 -1.11 -6.57 -8.96
N HIS A 35 -0.60 -5.38 -9.30
CA HIS A 35 0.33 -5.24 -10.42
C HIS A 35 1.77 -5.07 -9.94
N LEU A 36 2.05 -4.05 -9.13
CA LEU A 36 3.42 -3.72 -8.73
C LEU A 36 4.00 -4.78 -7.78
N PHE A 37 3.34 -5.07 -6.67
CA PHE A 37 3.85 -6.00 -5.67
C PHE A 37 3.80 -7.44 -6.15
N GLN A 38 2.82 -7.83 -6.96
CA GLN A 38 2.83 -9.13 -7.62
C GLN A 38 4.04 -9.31 -8.54
N SER A 39 4.33 -8.31 -9.37
CA SER A 39 5.51 -8.33 -10.26
C SER A 39 6.80 -8.38 -9.47
N LEU A 40 6.88 -7.60 -8.38
CA LEU A 40 8.02 -7.58 -7.47
C LEU A 40 8.21 -8.94 -6.78
N GLN A 41 7.14 -9.57 -6.28
CA GLN A 41 7.21 -10.90 -5.68
C GLN A 41 7.76 -11.93 -6.67
N ASN A 42 7.28 -11.90 -7.93
CA ASN A 42 7.77 -12.79 -8.97
C ASN A 42 9.26 -12.57 -9.25
N PHE A 43 9.70 -11.30 -9.27
CA PHE A 43 11.11 -10.95 -9.44
C PHE A 43 11.99 -11.39 -8.27
N LEU A 44 11.49 -11.26 -7.05
CA LEU A 44 12.19 -11.62 -5.81
C LEU A 44 12.10 -13.11 -5.48
N ASN A 45 11.31 -13.89 -6.22
CA ASN A 45 11.10 -15.29 -5.95
C ASN A 45 12.41 -16.08 -6.10
N GLY A 46 12.88 -16.67 -4.99
CA GLY A 46 14.15 -17.38 -4.94
C GLY A 46 15.38 -16.50 -4.70
N VAL A 47 15.20 -15.19 -4.53
CA VAL A 47 16.29 -14.29 -4.11
C VAL A 47 16.46 -14.40 -2.59
N ASN A 48 17.65 -14.80 -2.15
CA ASN A 48 18.04 -14.72 -0.74
C ASN A 48 18.86 -13.45 -0.53
N PHE A 49 18.45 -12.65 0.44
CA PHE A 49 19.16 -11.43 0.81
C PHE A 49 20.00 -11.71 2.04
N ASP A 50 21.32 -11.81 1.86
CA ASP A 50 22.27 -11.83 2.96
C ASP A 50 22.42 -10.41 3.49
N SER A 51 21.52 -9.99 4.39
CA SER A 51 21.65 -8.71 5.07
C SER A 51 21.22 -8.86 6.52
N ASN A 52 22.22 -8.87 7.41
CA ASN A 52 22.08 -8.82 8.86
C ASN A 52 22.51 -7.44 9.39
N GLU A 53 22.16 -6.36 8.70
CA GLU A 53 22.31 -4.99 9.22
C GLU A 53 20.97 -4.27 9.21
#